data_AF-A0A3P7FWR2-F1
#
_entry.id   AF-A0A3P7FWR2-F1
#
_cell.length_a   1.000
_cell.length_b   1.000
_cell.length_c   1.000
_cell.angle_alpha   90.00
_cell.angle_beta   90.00
_cell.angle_gamma   90.00
#
_symmetry.space_group_name_H-M   'P 1'
#
loop_
_entity.id
_entity.type
_entity.pdbx_description
1 polymer ?
#
loop_
_entity_poly.entity_id
_entity_poly.type
_entity_poly.pdbx_seq_one_letter_code
_entity_poly.pdbx_strand_id
1 'polypeptide(L)' 'MARIIYEDFISILSAKEVSLDSNVREAINNNMIHPTIHTFDEAQSQIYTLMQRDSYPRFIASTLYKKILDSYGRMEEL' A
#
# COMPACT_ATOMS: atom_id res chain seq x y z
N MET A 1 14.82 -9.81 -0.24
CA MET A 1 13.62 -8.98 -0.40
C MET A 1 12.92 -8.68 0.93
N ALA A 2 12.53 -9.70 1.73
CA ALA A 2 11.75 -9.47 2.95
C ALA A 2 12.38 -8.46 3.94
N ARG A 3 13.69 -8.52 4.18
CA ARG A 3 14.40 -7.54 5.04
C ARG A 3 14.26 -6.10 4.56
N ILE A 4 14.37 -5.86 3.25
CA ILE A 4 14.22 -4.52 2.66
C ILE A 4 12.80 -4.00 2.89
N ILE A 5 11.78 -4.84 2.63
CA ILE A 5 10.38 -4.46 2.88
C ILE A 5 10.16 -4.13 4.36
N TYR A 6 10.71 -4.96 5.26
CA TYR A 6 10.60 -4.74 6.70
C TYR A 6 11.26 -3.43 7.14
N GLU A 7 12.51 -3.19 6.73
CA GLU A 7 13.28 -1.99 7.08
C GLU A 7 12.64 -0.72 6.51
N ASP A 8 12.13 -0.76 5.27
CA ASP A 8 11.55 0.41 4.62
C ASP A 8 10.11 0.67 5.05
N PHE A 9 9.27 -0.32 5.34
CA PHE A 9 7.82 -0.09 5.48
C PHE A 9 7.22 -0.59 6.79
N ILE A 10 7.90 -1.44 7.56
CA ILE A 10 7.34 -2.04 8.79
C ILE A 10 8.02 -1.54 10.05
N SER A 11 9.34 -1.33 9.98
CA SER A 11 10.15 -0.85 11.11
C SER A 11 9.64 0.51 11.61
N ILE A 12 9.49 0.62 12.93
CA ILE A 12 9.15 1.89 13.62
C ILE A 12 10.22 2.97 13.46
N LEU A 13 11.40 2.60 12.96
CA LEU A 13 12.49 3.53 12.66
C LEU A 13 12.42 4.04 11.22
N SER A 14 11.49 3.54 10.41
CA SER A 14 11.38 3.94 9.01
C SER A 14 10.61 5.24 8.84
N ALA A 15 11.14 6.12 7.97
CA ALA A 15 10.41 7.29 7.50
C ALA A 15 9.23 6.94 6.57
N LYS A 16 9.15 5.70 6.07
CA LYS A 16 8.08 5.22 5.17
C LYS A 16 7.23 4.13 5.83
N GLU A 17 7.24 4.04 7.17
CA GLU A 17 6.40 3.11 7.92
C GLU A 17 4.93 3.21 7.50
N VAL A 18 4.32 2.06 7.19
CA VAL A 18 2.90 1.99 6.87
C VAL A 18 2.07 1.74 8.13
N SER A 19 0.86 2.28 8.16
CA SER A 19 -0.06 2.06 9.28
C SER A 19 -0.57 0.62 9.29
N LEU A 20 -0.28 -0.12 10.36
CA LEU A 20 -0.66 -1.53 10.55
C LEU A 20 -1.29 -1.73 11.93
N ASP A 21 -2.19 -2.71 12.02
CA ASP A 21 -2.71 -3.16 13.31
C ASP A 21 -1.60 -3.87 14.10
N SER A 22 -1.62 -3.78 15.43
CA SER A 22 -0.58 -4.36 16.28
C SER A 22 -0.39 -5.86 16.07
N ASN A 23 -1.50 -6.59 15.88
CA ASN A 23 -1.47 -8.05 15.66
C ASN A 23 -0.75 -8.40 14.34
N VAL A 24 -0.99 -7.63 13.29
CA VAL A 24 -0.34 -7.82 11.98
C VAL A 24 1.15 -7.56 12.08
N ARG A 25 1.53 -6.50 12.81
CA ARG A 25 2.95 -6.19 13.07
C ARG A 25 3.64 -7.30 13.84
N GLU A 26 3.01 -7.82 14.89
CA GLU A 26 3.56 -8.92 15.68
C GLU A 26 3.73 -10.18 14.84
N ALA A 27 2.73 -10.52 14.01
CA ALA A 27 2.83 -11.64 13.07
C ALA A 27 4.01 -11.50 12.10
N ILE A 28 4.21 -10.31 11.51
CA ILE A 28 5.38 -10.05 10.66
C ILE A 28 6.67 -10.20 11.44
N ASN A 29 6.77 -9.63 12.65
CA ASN A 29 7.98 -9.71 13.47
C ASN A 29 8.38 -11.17 13.75
N ASN A 30 7.39 -12.03 14.03
CA ASN A 30 7.62 -13.47 14.23
C ASN A 30 8.03 -14.17 12.93
N ASN A 31 7.34 -13.89 11.82
CA ASN A 31 7.67 -14.47 10.51
C ASN A 31 9.03 -14.04 9.98
N MET A 32 9.54 -12.89 10.41
CA MET A 32 10.86 -12.38 10.01
C MET A 32 12.03 -13.22 10.55
N ILE A 33 11.79 -14.11 11.50
CA ILE A 33 12.78 -15.12 11.92
C ILE A 33 13.11 -16.04 10.73
N HIS A 34 12.10 -16.54 10.03
CA HIS A 34 12.22 -17.39 8.83
C HIS A 34 11.28 -16.90 7.72
N PRO A 35 11.64 -15.83 6.99
CA PRO A 35 10.75 -15.20 6.03
C PRO A 35 10.36 -16.15 4.89
N THR A 36 9.07 -16.20 4.59
CA THR A 36 8.51 -16.86 3.41
C THR A 36 7.99 -15.83 2.40
N ILE A 37 7.56 -16.29 1.24
CA ILE A 37 6.89 -15.42 0.25
C ILE A 37 5.56 -14.82 0.77
N HIS A 38 4.97 -15.41 1.83
CA HIS A 38 3.70 -15.01 2.43
C HIS A 38 3.87 -14.12 3.68
N THR A 39 5.10 -13.73 4.01
CA THR A 39 5.44 -13.00 5.25
C THR A 39 4.60 -11.73 5.45
N PHE A 40 4.20 -11.07 4.36
CA PHE A 40 3.53 -9.77 4.38
C PHE A 40 2.08 -9.82 3.87
N ASP A 41 1.50 -10.99 3.60
CA ASP A 41 0.19 -11.10 2.95
C ASP A 41 -0.92 -10.39 3.74
N GLU A 42 -0.90 -10.51 5.07
CA GLU A 42 -1.87 -9.85 5.95
C GLU A 42 -1.71 -8.32 5.95
N ALA A 43 -0.47 -7.82 6.06
CA ALA A 43 -0.20 -6.39 5.95
C ALA A 43 -0.55 -5.83 4.57
N GLN A 44 -0.26 -6.58 3.50
CA GLN A 44 -0.62 -6.18 2.14
C GLN A 44 -2.14 -6.07 1.99
N SER A 45 -2.90 -7.03 2.53
CA SER A 45 -4.37 -6.99 2.53
C SER A 45 -4.91 -5.79 3.32
N GLN A 46 -4.32 -5.50 4.49
CA GLN A 46 -4.69 -4.36 5.31
C GLN A 46 -4.46 -3.02 4.58
N ILE A 47 -3.26 -2.84 4.01
CA ILE A 47 -2.91 -1.61 3.26
C ILE A 47 -3.75 -1.47 1.99
N TYR A 48 -4.01 -2.57 1.27
CA TYR A 48 -4.91 -2.56 0.12
C TYR A 48 -6.31 -2.07 0.50
N THR A 49 -6.88 -2.63 1.57
CA THR A 49 -8.20 -2.24 2.08
C THR A 49 -8.23 -0.79 2.55
N LEU A 50 -7.18 -0.33 3.23
CA LEU A 50 -7.03 1.07 3.65
C LEU A 50 -7.03 2.02 2.45
N MET A 51 -6.20 1.74 1.45
CA MET A 51 -6.15 2.54 0.22
C MET A 51 -7.49 2.54 -0.52
N GLN A 52 -8.15 1.38 -0.61
CA GLN A 52 -9.45 1.25 -1.27
C GLN A 52 -10.54 2.08 -0.58
N ARG A 53 -10.50 2.20 0.75
CA ARG A 53 -11.51 2.93 1.54
C ARG A 53 -11.26 4.43 1.64
N ASP A 54 -10.01 4.86 1.66
CA ASP A 54 -9.65 6.27 1.86
C ASP A 54 -9.08 6.93 0.60
N SER A 55 -7.89 6.51 0.18
CA SER A 55 -7.17 7.16 -0.92
C SER A 55 -7.87 7.02 -2.26
N TYR A 56 -8.49 5.87 -2.54
CA TYR A 56 -9.10 5.58 -3.83
C TYR A 56 -10.32 6.47 -4.13
N PRO A 57 -11.32 6.62 -3.24
CA PRO A 57 -12.41 7.58 -3.46
C PRO A 57 -11.92 9.02 -3.66
N ARG A 58 -10.92 9.46 -2.88
CA ARG A 58 -10.31 10.79 -3.03
C ARG A 58 -9.60 10.96 -4.37
N PHE A 59 -8.89 9.92 -4.82
CA PHE A 59 -8.21 9.91 -6.12
C PHE A 59 -9.20 10.06 -7.27
N ILE A 60 -10.28 9.28 -7.31
CA ILE A 60 -11.31 9.35 -8.36
C ILE A 60 -12.03 10.71 -8.35
N ALA A 61 -12.23 11.32 -7.18
CA ALA A 61 -12.82 12.66 -7.07
C ALA A 61 -11.86 13.81 -7.45
N SER A 62 -10.55 13.53 -7.48
CA SER A 62 -9.50 14.55 -7.65
C SER A 62 -9.51 15.18 -9.05
N THR A 63 -9.01 16.42 -9.14
CA THR A 63 -8.79 17.09 -10.43
C THR A 63 -7.73 16.39 -11.27
N LEU A 64 -6.79 15.68 -10.65
CA LEU A 64 -5.77 14.89 -11.34
C LEU A 64 -6.43 13.78 -12.16
N TYR A 65 -7.26 12.96 -11.51
CA TYR A 65 -7.95 11.87 -12.21
C TYR A 65 -8.88 12.39 -13.31
N LYS A 66 -9.64 13.47 -13.04
CA LYS A 66 -10.49 14.12 -14.04
C LYS A 66 -9.71 14.63 -15.26
N LYS A 67 -8.56 15.29 -15.04
CA LYS A 67 -7.67 15.73 -16.13
C LYS A 67 -7.15 14.57 -16.97
N ILE A 68 -6.81 13.45 -16.32
CA ILE A 68 -6.39 12.23 -17.01
C ILE A 68 -7.55 11.72 -17.88
N LEU A 69 -8.76 11.61 -17.31
CA LEU A 69 -9.95 11.17 -18.04
C LEU A 69 -10.27 12.06 -19.26
N ASP A 70 -10.22 13.39 -19.09
CA ASP A 70 -10.41 14.35 -20.19
C ASP A 70 -9.34 14.20 -21.29
N SER A 71 -8.10 13.86 -20.90
CA SER A 71 -7.02 13.63 -21.87
C SER A 71 -7.20 12.34 -22.67
N TYR A 72 -7.78 11.30 -22.07
CA TYR A 72 -8.13 10.07 -22.78
C TYR A 72 -9.31 10.29 -23.74
N GLY A 73 -10.35 11.03 -23.32
CA GLY A 73 -11.45 11.41 -24.21
C GLY A 73 -10.98 12.17 -25.46
N ARG A 74 -9.99 13.05 -25.31
CA ARG A 74 -9.39 13.78 -26.45
C ARG A 74 -8.50 12.92 -27.36
N MET A 75 -8.00 11.77 -26.89
CA MET A 75 -7.22 10.85 -27.73
C MET A 75 -8.12 9.95 -28.59
N GLU A 76 -9.39 9.72 -28.21
CA GLU A 76 -10.35 8.98 -29.03
C GLU A 76 -10.99 9.85 -30.14
N GLU A 77 -10.83 11.18 -30.08
CA GLU A 77 -11.36 12.15 -31.05
C GLU A 77 -10.36 12.56 -32.17
N LEU A 78 -9.17 11.95 -32.23
CA LEU A 78 -8.14 12.16 -33.27
C LEU A 78 -7.86 10.87 -34.06
#